data_AF-A0AAU9UTG0-F1
#
_entry.id   AF-A0AAU9UTG0-F1
#
_cell.length_a   1.000
_cell.length_b   1.000
_cell.length_c   1.000
_cell.angle_alpha   90.00
_cell.angle_beta   90.00
_cell.angle_gamma   90.00
#
_symmetry.space_group_name_H-M   'P 1'
#
loop_
_entity.id
_entity.type
_entity.pdbx_description
1 polymer ?
#
loop_
_entity_poly.entity_id
_entity_poly.type
_entity_poly.pdbx_seq_one_letter_code
_entity_poly.pdbx_strand_id
1 'polypeptide(L)'
;MVPTYAPKKTNRQFADEESMQSAIQDVMQGVLSYRKAVDKFSLKFSTLESRIKKKYKNSNDAEGSNNRAFDSKYTSFQLFSVEEEKLLNDYIIKCCKMHSI
;
A
#
# COMPACT_ATOMS: atom_id res chain seq x y z
N MET A 1 21.21 0.20 28.99
CA MET A 1 21.82 0.23 27.63
C MET A 1 20.82 -0.38 26.67
N VAL A 2 20.33 0.36 25.67
CA VAL A 2 19.31 -0.12 24.72
C VAL A 2 20.02 -0.85 23.56
N PRO A 3 19.64 -2.10 23.21
CA PRO A 3 20.25 -2.79 22.08
C PRO A 3 19.96 -2.07 20.77
N THR A 4 21.00 -1.61 20.07
CA THR A 4 20.90 -1.09 18.71
C THR A 4 21.04 -2.26 17.73
N TYR A 5 19.92 -2.69 17.14
CA TYR A 5 19.94 -3.74 16.12
C TYR A 5 20.52 -3.19 14.82
N ALA A 6 21.72 -3.64 14.44
CA ALA A 6 22.26 -3.35 13.12
C ALA A 6 21.38 -4.01 12.04
N PRO A 7 20.89 -3.27 11.02
CA PRO A 7 20.06 -3.85 9.99
C PRO A 7 20.87 -4.86 9.17
N LYS A 8 20.42 -6.12 9.13
CA LYS A 8 21.00 -7.15 8.26
C LYS A 8 20.87 -6.69 6.80
N LYS A 9 22.01 -6.49 6.13
CA LYS A 9 22.07 -6.22 4.69
C LYS A 9 21.79 -7.51 3.91
N THR A 10 20.52 -7.85 3.78
CA THR A 10 20.11 -9.01 2.97
C THR A 10 20.30 -8.66 1.50
N ASN A 11 21.24 -9.32 0.83
CA ASN A 11 21.43 -9.22 -0.61
C ASN A 11 20.19 -9.82 -1.30
N ARG A 12 19.19 -8.98 -1.58
CA ARG A 12 18.00 -9.36 -2.33
C ARG A 12 18.47 -9.64 -3.75
N GLN A 13 18.62 -10.92 -4.09
CA GLN A 13 18.94 -11.34 -5.45
C GLN A 13 18.00 -10.62 -6.41
N PHE A 14 18.60 -9.90 -7.38
CA PHE A 14 17.92 -9.28 -8.50
C PHE A 14 17.14 -10.38 -9.23
N ALA A 15 15.85 -10.48 -8.94
CA ALA A 15 14.95 -11.26 -9.78
C ALA A 15 14.68 -10.39 -11.00
N ASP A 16 14.88 -10.96 -12.18
CA ASP A 16 14.52 -10.32 -13.44
C ASP A 16 13.07 -9.80 -13.36
N GLU A 17 12.91 -8.47 -13.51
CA GLU A 17 11.64 -7.81 -13.25
C GLU A 17 10.61 -8.16 -14.32
N GLU A 18 11.05 -8.41 -15.55
CA GLU A 18 10.20 -8.73 -16.69
C GLU A 18 9.56 -10.12 -16.54
N SER A 19 10.38 -11.12 -16.21
CA SER A 19 9.91 -12.47 -15.86
C SER A 19 8.96 -12.46 -14.65
N MET A 20 9.23 -11.62 -13.65
CA MET A 20 8.37 -11.47 -12.47
C MET A 20 7.01 -10.85 -12.83
N GLN A 21 6.97 -9.82 -13.67
CA GLN A 21 5.71 -9.19 -14.08
C GLN A 21 4.84 -10.14 -14.89
N SER A 22 5.44 -10.86 -15.84
CA SER A 22 4.77 -11.87 -16.66
C SER A 22 4.18 -12.99 -15.79
N ALA A 23 4.95 -13.51 -14.83
CA ALA A 23 4.49 -14.54 -13.90
C ALA A 23 3.31 -14.07 -13.03
N ILE A 24 3.35 -12.81 -12.55
CA ILE A 24 2.25 -12.24 -11.77
C ILE A 24 0.98 -12.14 -12.61
N GLN A 25 1.10 -11.70 -13.87
CA GLN A 25 -0.04 -11.55 -14.76
C GLN A 25 -0.68 -12.91 -15.10
N ASP A 26 0.11 -13.91 -15.47
CA ASP A 26 -0.35 -15.27 -15.78
C ASP A 26 -1.11 -15.89 -14.58
N VAL A 27 -0.64 -15.66 -13.35
CA VAL A 27 -1.28 -16.17 -12.13
C VAL A 27 -2.54 -15.38 -11.78
N MET A 28 -2.53 -14.05 -11.88
CA MET A 28 -3.71 -13.23 -11.60
C MET A 28 -4.85 -13.46 -12.58
N GLN A 29 -4.53 -13.74 -13.85
CA GLN A 29 -5.50 -14.09 -14.89
C GLN A 29 -5.98 -15.55 -14.79
N GLY A 30 -5.40 -16.37 -13.90
CA GLY A 30 -5.76 -17.77 -13.74
C GLY A 30 -5.25 -18.70 -14.84
N VAL A 31 -4.36 -18.21 -15.72
CA VAL A 31 -3.76 -18.99 -16.82
C VAL A 31 -2.81 -20.05 -16.27
N LEU A 32 -2.05 -19.71 -15.22
CA LEU A 32 -1.12 -20.62 -14.55
C LEU A 32 -1.36 -20.65 -13.04
N SER A 33 -1.18 -21.83 -12.43
CA SER A 33 -1.10 -21.93 -10.98
C SER A 33 0.27 -21.45 -10.48
N TYR A 34 0.34 -21.02 -9.22
CA TYR A 34 1.58 -20.52 -8.61
C TYR A 34 2.79 -21.44 -8.81
N ARG A 35 2.59 -22.76 -8.68
CA ARG A 35 3.67 -23.74 -8.89
C ARG A 35 4.13 -23.78 -10.36
N LYS A 36 3.18 -23.82 -11.31
CA LYS A 36 3.50 -23.82 -12.74
C LYS A 36 4.19 -22.52 -13.19
N ALA A 37 3.80 -21.38 -12.63
CA ALA A 37 4.45 -20.10 -12.92
C ALA A 37 5.87 -20.03 -12.36
N VAL A 38 6.10 -20.57 -11.16
CA VAL A 38 7.45 -20.69 -10.58
C VAL A 38 8.36 -21.53 -11.45
N ASP A 39 7.88 -22.69 -11.92
CA ASP A 39 8.66 -23.58 -12.77
C ASP A 39 8.96 -22.95 -14.14
N LYS A 40 7.97 -22.27 -14.74
CA LYS A 40 8.09 -21.63 -16.06
C LYS A 40 9.06 -20.44 -16.06
N PHE A 41 9.00 -19.60 -15.03
CA PHE A 41 9.79 -18.35 -14.97
C PHE A 41 11.03 -18.46 -14.07
N SER A 42 11.32 -19.66 -13.54
CA SER A 42 12.47 -19.91 -12.64
C SER A 42 12.53 -18.94 -11.44
N LEU A 43 11.37 -18.64 -10.85
CA LEU A 43 11.23 -17.70 -9.75
C LEU A 43 11.11 -18.41 -8.40
N LYS A 44 11.49 -17.75 -7.31
CA LYS A 44 11.19 -18.28 -5.97
C LYS A 44 9.69 -18.14 -5.69
N PHE A 45 9.05 -19.24 -5.28
CA PHE A 45 7.64 -19.28 -4.91
C PHE A 45 7.26 -18.20 -3.89
N SER A 46 8.03 -18.09 -2.81
CA SER A 46 7.80 -17.10 -1.75
C SER A 46 7.86 -15.65 -2.26
N THR A 47 8.72 -15.38 -3.24
CA THR A 47 8.83 -14.06 -3.88
C THR A 47 7.58 -13.75 -4.70
N LEU A 48 7.14 -14.71 -5.54
CA LEU A 48 5.96 -14.57 -6.38
C LEU A 48 4.70 -14.37 -5.53
N GLU A 49 4.50 -15.21 -4.51
CA GLU A 49 3.38 -15.12 -3.58
C GLU A 49 3.34 -13.76 -2.85
N SER A 50 4.50 -13.30 -2.35
CA SER A 50 4.60 -12.01 -1.66
C SER A 50 4.27 -10.84 -2.58
N ARG A 51 4.71 -10.89 -3.85
CA ARG A 51 4.43 -9.85 -4.85
C ARG A 51 2.95 -9.81 -5.22
N ILE A 52 2.33 -10.97 -5.40
CA ILE A 52 0.91 -11.09 -5.73
C ILE A 52 0.05 -10.59 -4.56
N LYS A 53 0.35 -10.99 -3.31
CA LYS A 53 -0.36 -10.48 -2.12
C LYS A 53 -0.28 -8.96 -2.00
N LYS A 54 0.88 -8.36 -2.28
CA LYS A 54 1.02 -6.89 -2.32
C LYS A 54 0.17 -6.25 -3.41
N LYS A 55 0.12 -6.83 -4.62
CA LYS A 55 -0.76 -6.32 -5.68
C LYS A 55 -2.23 -6.37 -5.27
N TYR A 56 -2.72 -7.48 -4.72
CA TYR A 56 -4.10 -7.57 -4.23
C TYR A 56 -4.41 -6.54 -3.15
N LYS A 57 -3.49 -6.31 -2.21
CA LYS A 57 -3.64 -5.28 -1.18
C LYS A 57 -3.78 -3.88 -1.80
N ASN A 58 -2.86 -3.52 -2.70
CA ASN A 58 -2.89 -2.22 -3.37
C ASN A 58 -4.12 -2.03 -4.27
N SER A 59 -4.63 -3.08 -4.91
CA SER A 59 -5.87 -3.00 -5.71
C SER A 59 -7.11 -2.73 -4.86
N ASN A 60 -7.20 -3.30 -3.65
CA ASN A 60 -8.28 -3.01 -2.72
C ASN A 60 -8.15 -1.64 -2.06
N ASP A 61 -6.92 -1.18 -1.84
CA ASP A 61 -6.66 0.16 -1.30
C ASP A 61 -6.84 1.26 -2.37
N ALA A 62 -6.84 0.95 -3.67
CA ALA A 62 -6.97 1.94 -4.75
C ALA A 62 -8.36 2.60 -4.85
N GLU A 63 -9.44 1.93 -4.44
CA GLU A 63 -10.77 2.57 -4.30
C GLU A 63 -10.98 3.23 -2.93
N GLY A 64 -10.19 2.88 -1.91
CA GLY A 64 -10.37 3.39 -0.54
C GLY A 64 -9.36 4.46 -0.09
N SER A 65 -8.25 4.63 -0.80
CA SER A 65 -7.12 5.46 -0.34
C SER A 65 -7.13 6.91 -0.84
N ASN A 66 -7.94 7.25 -1.84
CA ASN A 66 -7.94 8.61 -2.41
C ASN A 66 -8.57 9.68 -1.50
N ASN A 67 -9.14 9.29 -0.35
CA ASN A 67 -9.79 10.20 0.60
C ASN A 67 -9.00 10.46 1.89
N ARG A 68 -7.80 9.90 2.05
CA ARG A 68 -6.97 10.15 3.23
C ARG A 68 -6.00 11.29 2.96
N ALA A 69 -6.14 12.39 3.69
CA ALA A 69 -5.31 13.58 3.55
C ALA A 69 -3.83 13.34 3.90
N PHE A 70 -3.54 12.30 4.69
CA PHE A 70 -2.18 12.00 5.15
C PHE A 70 -1.88 10.51 5.10
N ASP A 71 -0.65 10.16 4.75
CA ASP A 71 -0.15 8.79 4.69
C ASP A 71 0.62 8.43 5.98
N SER A 72 0.14 8.92 7.12
CA SER A 72 0.78 8.74 8.43
C SER A 72 0.17 7.58 9.22
N LYS A 73 0.93 6.99 10.15
CA LYS A 73 0.43 5.94 11.05
C LYS A 73 -0.77 6.36 11.92
N TYR A 74 -1.08 7.65 12.00
CA TYR A 74 -2.19 8.19 12.79
C TYR A 74 -3.47 8.38 11.96
N THR A 75 -3.42 8.18 10.64
CA THR A 75 -4.63 8.31 9.79
C THR A 75 -5.60 7.15 9.91
N SER A 76 -5.24 6.12 10.68
CA SER A 76 -6.19 5.11 11.14
C SER A 76 -7.34 5.70 11.97
N PHE A 77 -7.19 6.89 12.54
CA PHE A 77 -8.21 7.57 13.35
C PHE A 77 -8.86 8.76 12.64
N GLN A 78 -8.69 8.90 11.32
CA GLN A 78 -9.32 9.96 10.56
C GLN A 78 -10.85 9.71 10.51
N LEU A 79 -11.61 10.60 11.16
CA LEU A 79 -13.08 10.49 11.26
C LEU A 79 -13.81 11.20 10.10
N PHE A 80 -13.18 12.24 9.53
CA PHE A 80 -13.75 13.05 8.45
C PHE A 80 -12.95 12.88 7.16
N SER A 81 -13.64 12.84 6.03
CA SER A 81 -13.01 13.01 4.72
C SER A 81 -12.40 14.41 4.57
N VAL A 82 -11.52 14.59 3.57
CA VAL A 82 -10.86 15.88 3.31
C VAL A 82 -11.87 17.01 3.09
N GLU A 83 -12.96 16.71 2.38
CA GLU A 83 -14.02 17.68 2.10
C GLU A 83 -14.78 18.07 3.36
N GLU A 84 -15.14 17.10 4.20
CA GLU A 84 -15.85 17.32 5.47
C GLU A 84 -15.00 18.09 6.47
N GLU A 85 -13.71 17.78 6.59
CA GLU A 85 -12.79 18.49 7.48
C GLU A 85 -12.62 19.95 7.06
N LYS A 86 -12.53 20.21 5.75
CA LYS A 86 -12.47 21.57 5.22
C LYS A 86 -13.75 22.35 5.55
N LEU A 87 -14.92 21.73 5.36
CA LEU A 87 -16.21 22.35 5.62
C LEU A 87 -16.40 22.67 7.11
N LEU A 88 -15.96 21.77 7.99
CA LEU A 88 -15.95 21.98 9.43
C LEU A 88 -15.02 23.12 9.85
N ASN A 89 -13.80 23.16 9.30
CA ASN A 89 -12.85 24.25 9.57
C ASN A 89 -13.39 25.61 9.12
N ASP A 90 -13.98 25.69 7.94
CA ASP A 90 -14.59 26.91 7.43
C ASP A 90 -15.75 27.37 8.34
N TYR A 91 -16.56 26.43 8.84
CA TYR A 91 -17.62 26.73 9.80
C TYR A 91 -17.08 27.28 11.12
N ILE A 92 -16.05 26.64 11.71
CA ILE A 92 -15.43 27.10 12.96
C ILE A 92 -14.86 28.51 12.79
N ILE A 93 -14.13 28.77 11.72
CA ILE A 93 -13.56 30.10 11.42
C ILE A 93 -14.67 31.14 11.29
N LYS A 94 -15.78 30.80 10.62
CA LYS A 94 -16.94 31.68 10.48
C LYS A 94 -17.55 32.01 11.84
N CYS A 95 -17.73 31.02 12.71
CA CYS A 95 -18.22 31.22 14.07
C CYS A 95 -17.27 32.10 14.91
N CYS A 96 -15.96 31.87 14.83
CA CYS A 96 -14.97 32.69 15.53
C CYS A 96 -15.01 34.16 15.08
N LYS A 97 -15.13 34.42 13.77
CA LYS A 97 -15.26 35.79 13.24
C LYS A 97 -16.55 36.48 13.67
N MET A 98 -17.64 35.73 13.86
CA MET A 98 -18.92 36.29 14.32
C MET A 98 -18.90 36.68 15.81
N HIS A 99 -18.03 36.09 16.63
CA HIS A 99 -17.99 36.31 18.08
C HIS A 99 -16.80 37.17 18.56
N SER A 100 -15.90 37.57 17.67
CA SER A 100 -14.82 38.50 17.98
C SER A 100 -15.33 39.94 17.82
N ILE A 101 -16.00 40.45 18.86
CA ILE A 101 -16.23 41.89 19.10
C ILE A 101 -14.95 42.50 19.67
#